data_AF-A0A7X6V6Y7-F1
#
_entry.id   AF-A0A7X6V6Y7-F1
#
_cell.length_a   1.000
_cell.length_b   1.000
_cell.length_c   1.000
_cell.angle_alpha   90.00
_cell.angle_beta   90.00
_cell.angle_gamma   90.00
#
_symmetry.space_group_name_H-M   'P 1'
#
loop_
_entity.id
_entity.type
_entity.pdbx_description
1 polymer ?
#
loop_
_entity_poly.entity_id
_entity_poly.type
_entity_poly.pdbx_seq_one_letter_code
_entity_poly.pdbx_strand_id
1 'polypeptide(L)'
;SMPAPISSAPCEAVLINTANALEEAGTKRGRNKWKEEIVAKAASRTAVSTAKPLSGRELMSIISQLTQCEMPYTSPSGRPTMIYTSNRELNRRFGKT
;
A
#
# COMPACT_ATOMS: atom_id res chain seq x y z
N SER A 1 5.65 -3.45 23.40
CA SER A 1 4.27 -3.42 22.87
C SER A 1 4.31 -3.18 21.38
N MET A 2 3.41 -3.80 20.61
CA MET A 2 3.35 -3.63 19.15
C MET A 2 2.78 -2.25 18.77
N PRO A 3 3.29 -1.58 17.71
CA PRO A 3 2.69 -0.37 17.18
C PRO A 3 1.22 -0.58 16.79
N ALA A 4 0.36 0.38 17.12
CA ALA A 4 -1.09 0.30 16.86
C ALA A 4 -1.46 -0.10 15.40
N PRO A 5 -0.77 0.35 14.34
CA PRO A 5 -1.10 -0.04 12.96
C PRO A 5 -0.90 -1.52 12.62
N ILE A 6 -0.09 -2.25 13.40
CA ILE A 6 0.21 -3.67 13.18
C ILE A 6 -0.28 -4.56 14.32
N SER A 7 -0.98 -3.99 15.29
CA SER A 7 -1.51 -4.69 16.47
C SER A 7 -2.58 -5.73 16.14
N SER A 8 -3.26 -5.61 14.99
CA SER A 8 -4.31 -6.54 14.55
C SER A 8 -3.80 -7.58 13.55
N ALA A 9 -2.54 -7.48 13.11
CA ALA A 9 -1.96 -8.41 12.15
C ALA A 9 -1.47 -9.70 12.84
N PRO A 10 -1.58 -10.87 12.18
CA PRO A 10 -1.01 -12.12 12.71
C PRO A 10 0.50 -11.96 12.97
N CYS A 11 0.91 -12.24 14.20
CA CYS A 11 2.29 -12.01 14.67
C CYS A 11 3.33 -12.71 13.78
N GLU A 12 3.07 -13.94 13.36
CA GLU A 12 3.91 -14.73 12.46
C GLU A 12 4.13 -14.03 11.11
N ALA A 13 3.06 -13.52 10.49
CA ALA A 13 3.15 -12.81 9.23
C ALA A 13 3.98 -11.53 9.35
N VAL A 14 3.86 -10.80 10.48
CA VAL A 14 4.68 -9.62 10.75
C VAL A 14 6.15 -10.00 10.89
N LEU A 15 6.48 -11.07 11.63
CA LEU A 15 7.85 -11.51 11.87
C LEU A 15 8.54 -11.95 10.56
N ILE A 16 7.87 -12.77 9.75
CA ILE A 16 8.39 -13.23 8.45
C ILE A 16 8.64 -12.04 7.52
N ASN A 17 7.69 -11.10 7.44
CA ASN A 17 7.86 -9.91 6.61
C ASN A 17 9.02 -9.01 7.09
N THR A 18 9.22 -8.91 8.40
CA THR A 18 10.32 -8.14 8.98
C THR A 18 11.67 -8.79 8.68
N ALA A 19 11.78 -10.12 8.77
CA ALA A 19 13.00 -10.86 8.45
C ALA A 19 13.40 -10.70 6.97
N ASN A 20 12.45 -10.90 6.06
CA ASN A 20 12.71 -10.74 4.62
C ASN A 20 13.15 -9.31 4.27
N ALA A 21 12.57 -8.31 4.93
CA ALA A 21 12.92 -6.93 4.64
C ALA A 21 14.26 -6.49 5.27
N LEU A 22 14.71 -7.15 6.35
CA LEU A 22 16.08 -7.02 6.87
C LEU A 22 17.12 -7.59 5.89
N GLU A 23 16.78 -8.67 5.18
CA GLU A 23 17.65 -9.28 4.17
C GLU A 23 17.79 -8.39 2.92
N GLU A 24 16.71 -7.73 2.49
CA GLU A 24 16.70 -6.78 1.36
C GLU A 24 17.41 -5.45 1.70
N ALA A 25 17.37 -5.00 2.95
CA ALA A 25 17.91 -3.73 3.40
C ALA A 25 19.42 -3.83 3.70
N GLY A 26 20.26 -3.88 2.65
CA GLY A 26 21.72 -3.81 2.81
C GLY A 26 22.18 -2.63 3.71
N THR A 27 23.31 -2.82 4.39
CA THR A 27 23.86 -2.05 5.54
C THR A 27 23.97 -0.51 5.41
N LYS A 28 23.68 0.09 4.26
CA LYS A 28 23.95 1.52 3.96
C LYS A 28 22.75 2.46 3.97
N ARG A 29 21.50 1.98 3.99
CA ARG A 29 20.31 2.86 4.10
C ARG A 29 20.02 3.12 5.58
N GLY A 30 20.30 4.34 6.05
CA GLY A 30 20.36 4.73 7.46
C GLY A 30 19.26 4.16 8.36
N ARG A 31 19.63 3.90 9.62
CA ARG A 31 18.93 3.07 10.62
C ARG A 31 17.46 3.43 10.94
N ASN A 32 16.95 4.55 10.44
CA ASN A 32 15.58 5.00 10.67
C ASN A 32 14.69 4.82 9.43
N LYS A 33 15.21 5.13 8.23
CA LYS A 33 14.45 4.98 6.97
C LYS A 33 14.09 3.52 6.67
N TRP A 34 14.99 2.58 6.95
CA TRP A 34 14.67 1.16 6.74
C TRP A 34 13.51 0.70 7.64
N LYS A 35 13.40 1.19 8.89
CA LYS A 35 12.29 0.80 9.78
C LYS A 35 10.94 1.26 9.25
N GLU A 36 10.87 2.50 8.79
CA GLU A 36 9.66 3.07 8.18
C GLU A 36 9.26 2.31 6.91
N GLU A 37 10.24 1.99 6.05
CA GLU A 37 10.03 1.20 4.84
C GLU A 37 9.50 -0.22 5.14
N ILE A 38 10.03 -0.89 6.17
CA ILE A 38 9.54 -2.21 6.59
C ILE A 38 8.10 -2.15 7.06
N VAL A 39 7.79 -1.20 7.95
CA VAL A 39 6.43 -1.05 8.49
C VAL A 39 5.44 -0.74 7.37
N ALA A 40 5.81 0.16 6.45
CA ALA A 40 4.97 0.51 5.30
C ALA A 40 4.75 -0.70 4.37
N LYS A 41 5.81 -1.46 4.04
CA LYS A 41 5.69 -2.68 3.23
C LYS A 41 4.80 -3.74 3.93
N ALA A 42 5.01 -4.00 5.22
CA ALA A 42 4.23 -4.97 5.98
C ALA A 42 2.74 -4.57 6.04
N ALA A 43 2.44 -3.32 6.37
CA ALA A 43 1.07 -2.80 6.40
C ALA A 43 0.39 -2.87 5.02
N SER A 44 1.12 -2.55 3.95
CA SER A 44 0.56 -2.65 2.59
C SER A 44 0.21 -4.08 2.19
N ARG A 45 0.99 -5.07 2.64
CA ARG A 45 0.72 -6.51 2.37
C ARG A 45 -0.49 -7.02 3.13
N THR A 46 -0.70 -6.59 4.38
CA THR A 46 -1.86 -7.02 5.18
C THR A 46 -3.16 -6.39 4.70
N ALA A 47 -3.10 -5.17 4.15
CA ALA A 47 -4.26 -4.48 3.58
C ALA A 47 -4.82 -5.13 2.29
N VAL A 48 -4.02 -5.95 1.59
CA VAL A 48 -4.39 -6.55 0.28
C VAL A 48 -5.48 -7.62 0.37
N SER A 49 -5.97 -7.98 1.57
CA SER A 49 -7.06 -8.95 1.73
C SER A 49 -8.39 -8.25 2.03
N THR A 50 -9.12 -7.85 1.00
CA THR A 50 -10.58 -7.63 1.10
C THR A 50 -11.29 -8.60 0.15
N ALA A 51 -11.49 -9.84 0.61
CA ALA A 51 -12.35 -10.82 -0.07
C ALA A 51 -13.85 -10.42 -0.08
N LYS A 52 -14.19 -9.29 0.56
CA LYS A 52 -15.55 -8.81 0.75
C LYS A 52 -15.81 -7.54 -0.09
N PRO A 53 -17.00 -7.37 -0.67
CA PRO A 53 -17.42 -6.10 -1.25
C PRO A 53 -17.37 -4.97 -0.23
N LEU A 54 -16.80 -3.84 -0.63
CA LEU A 54 -16.77 -2.62 0.17
C LEU A 54 -18.05 -1.80 -0.06
N SER A 55 -18.59 -1.22 1.00
CA SER A 55 -19.64 -0.22 0.92
C SER A 55 -19.11 1.08 0.29
N GLY A 56 -20.02 1.91 -0.24
CA GLY A 56 -19.65 3.22 -0.79
C GLY A 56 -18.94 4.12 0.24
N ARG A 57 -19.31 4.03 1.52
CA ARG A 57 -18.65 4.77 2.61
C ARG A 57 -17.21 4.30 2.81
N GLU A 58 -16.97 2.99 2.82
CA GLU A 58 -15.63 2.42 2.97
C GLU A 58 -14.72 2.81 1.80
N LEU A 59 -15.25 2.75 0.57
CA LEU A 59 -14.52 3.20 -0.63
C LEU A 59 -14.11 4.67 -0.53
N MET A 60 -15.04 5.56 -0.16
CA MET A 60 -14.73 6.99 0.00
C MET A 60 -13.71 7.25 1.11
N SER A 61 -13.76 6.49 2.21
CA SER A 61 -12.76 6.58 3.29
C SER A 61 -11.37 6.21 2.78
N ILE A 62 -11.24 5.12 2.01
CA ILE A 62 -9.97 4.71 1.42
C ILE A 62 -9.42 5.78 0.48
N ILE A 63 -10.27 6.34 -0.39
CA ILE A 63 -9.86 7.43 -1.29
C ILE A 63 -9.37 8.65 -0.48
N SER A 64 -10.10 9.05 0.56
CA SER A 64 -9.71 10.17 1.41
C SER A 64 -8.40 9.93 2.18
N GLN A 65 -8.10 8.69 2.56
CA GLN A 65 -6.83 8.36 3.21
C GLN A 65 -5.68 8.35 2.20
N LEU A 66 -5.92 7.84 1.00
CA LEU A 66 -4.92 7.80 -0.08
C LEU A 66 -4.46 9.21 -0.46
N THR A 67 -5.38 10.18 -0.54
CA THR A 67 -5.03 11.57 -0.90
C THR A 67 -4.19 12.30 0.14
N GLN A 68 -4.12 11.79 1.37
CA GLN A 68 -3.30 12.36 2.46
C GLN A 68 -1.89 11.76 2.50
N CYS A 69 -1.62 10.69 1.74
CA CYS A 69 -0.29 10.11 1.65
C CYS A 69 0.66 11.04 0.88
N GLU A 70 1.95 11.05 1.27
CA GLU A 70 3.01 11.81 0.58
C GLU A 70 3.17 11.38 -0.88
N MET A 71 3.04 10.07 -1.14
CA MET A 71 3.23 9.45 -2.46
C MET A 71 1.97 8.66 -2.86
N PRO A 72 0.85 9.33 -3.18
CA PRO A 72 -0.45 8.68 -3.35
C PRO A 72 -0.56 7.80 -4.61
N TYR A 73 0.42 7.87 -5.51
CA TYR A 73 0.46 7.17 -6.79
C TYR A 73 1.27 5.86 -6.78
N THR A 74 1.92 5.52 -5.66
CA THR A 74 2.70 4.28 -5.54
C THR A 74 2.54 3.64 -4.16
N SER A 75 2.54 2.31 -4.10
CA SER A 75 2.57 1.56 -2.85
C SER A 75 4.00 1.54 -2.27
N PRO A 76 4.18 1.18 -0.99
CA PRO A 76 5.51 0.99 -0.40
C PRO A 76 6.38 -0.07 -1.11
N SER A 77 5.78 -0.93 -1.94
CA SER A 77 6.47 -1.91 -2.78
C SER A 77 6.66 -1.46 -4.24
N GLY A 78 6.28 -0.23 -4.58
CA GLY A 78 6.44 0.36 -5.91
C GLY A 78 5.29 0.08 -6.89
N ARG A 79 4.21 -0.59 -6.46
CA ARG A 79 3.06 -0.89 -7.33
C ARG A 79 2.20 0.37 -7.52
N PRO A 80 1.63 0.62 -8.71
CA PRO A 80 0.72 1.74 -8.88
C PRO A 80 -0.55 1.54 -8.03
N THR A 81 -0.98 2.59 -7.34
CA THR A 81 -2.23 2.65 -6.56
C THR A 81 -3.42 3.15 -7.38
N MET A 82 -3.16 3.90 -8.45
CA MET A 82 -4.17 4.48 -9.33
C MET A 82 -3.77 4.32 -10.79
N ILE A 83 -4.76 4.18 -11.66
CA ILE A 83 -4.61 4.22 -13.12
C ILE A 83 -5.52 5.32 -13.65
N TYR A 84 -4.94 6.28 -14.38
CA TYR A 84 -5.71 7.33 -15.03
C TYR A 84 -6.07 6.92 -16.46
N THR A 85 -7.35 6.91 -16.79
CA THR A 85 -7.85 6.77 -18.16
C THR A 85 -8.73 7.98 -18.47
N SER A 86 -8.29 8.84 -19.38
CA SER A 86 -9.05 10.05 -19.74
C SER A 86 -10.30 9.70 -20.57
N ASN A 87 -11.29 10.59 -20.59
CA ASN A 87 -12.46 10.45 -21.46
C ASN A 87 -12.07 10.33 -22.93
N ARG A 88 -11.03 11.05 -23.37
CA ARG A 88 -10.50 10.94 -24.74
C ARG A 88 -9.97 9.53 -25.02
N GLU A 89 -9.22 8.97 -24.09
CA GLU A 89 -8.67 7.61 -24.23
C GLU A 89 -9.78 6.55 -24.19
N LEU A 90 -10.80 6.72 -23.33
CA LEU A 90 -11.99 5.88 -23.32
C LEU A 90 -12.71 5.95 -24.67
N ASN A 91 -13.02 7.16 -25.15
CA ASN A 91 -13.70 7.37 -26.42
C ASN A 91 -12.96 6.66 -27.56
N ARG A 92 -11.64 6.89 -27.67
CA ARG A 92 -10.78 6.22 -28.65
C ARG A 92 -10.86 4.69 -28.57
N ARG A 93 -10.80 4.11 -27.36
CA ARG A 93 -10.88 2.66 -27.15
C ARG A 93 -12.24 2.07 -27.50
N PHE A 94 -13.31 2.84 -27.35
CA PHE A 94 -14.68 2.44 -27.66
C PHE A 94 -15.14 2.90 -29.06
N GLY A 95 -14.23 3.37 -29.93
CA GLY A 95 -14.55 3.77 -31.30
C GLY A 95 -15.39 5.04 -31.42
N LYS A 96 -15.45 5.83 -30.35
CA LYS A 96 -16.05 7.16 -30.33
C LYS A 96 -14.93 8.15 -30.61
N THR A 97 -15.00 8.86 -31.73
CA THR A 97 -14.10 9.98 -32.04
C THR A 97 -14.86 11.28 -31.90
#